data_AF-A0A1M6G1J5-F1
#
_entry.id   AF-A0A1M6G1J5-F1
#
_cell.length_a   1.000
_cell.length_b   1.000
_cell.length_c   1.000
_cell.angle_alpha   90.00
_cell.angle_beta   90.00
_cell.angle_gamma   90.00
#
_symmetry.space_group_name_H-M   'P 1'
#
loop_
_entity.id
_entity.type
_entity.pdbx_description
1 polymer ?
#
loop_
_entity_poly.entity_id
_entity_poly.type
_entity_poly.pdbx_seq_one_letter_code
_entity_poly.pdbx_strand_id
1 'polypeptide(L)'
;MIEKGGFTIVEPNIYDELFPNNDLIVKCLEYIRLNVKNVLKNKEANTLAYLISGNNFLGQNYPMLGLKSELDFFEIDDLVDKWMKEIGGVEGILKKINDINSITWDELKEFKVYPQI
;
A
#
# COMPACT_ATOMS: atom_id res chain seq x y z
N MET A 1 -0.42 -15.91 7.34
CA MET A 1 0.64 -14.95 6.95
C MET A 1 0.78 -15.04 5.45
N ILE A 2 0.32 -14.04 4.69
CA ILE A 2 0.56 -14.02 3.24
C ILE A 2 1.90 -13.32 3.04
N GLU A 3 2.98 -14.02 3.33
CA GLU A 3 4.29 -13.60 2.86
C GLU A 3 4.36 -13.92 1.37
N LYS A 4 4.48 -12.90 0.53
CA LYS A 4 4.69 -13.10 -0.91
C LYS A 4 6.04 -12.55 -1.28
N GLY A 5 7.01 -13.42 -1.57
CA GLY A 5 8.37 -13.00 -1.98
C GLY A 5 9.14 -12.21 -0.92
N GLY A 6 8.89 -12.47 0.37
CA GLY A 6 9.54 -11.77 1.48
C GLY A 6 8.92 -10.42 1.86
N PHE A 7 7.68 -10.16 1.44
CA PHE A 7 6.91 -9.00 1.86
C PHE A 7 5.75 -9.41 2.77
N THR A 8 5.53 -8.63 3.83
CA THR A 8 4.24 -8.58 4.52
C THR A 8 3.29 -7.75 3.67
N ILE A 9 2.25 -8.38 3.13
CA ILE A 9 1.23 -7.70 2.33
C ILE A 9 0.26 -6.96 3.25
N VAL A 10 0.03 -5.70 2.94
CA VAL A 10 -0.89 -4.80 3.62
C VAL A 10 -2.01 -4.44 2.65
N GLU A 11 -3.23 -4.58 3.12
CA GLU A 11 -4.44 -4.25 2.36
C GLU A 11 -5.22 -3.16 3.09
N PRO A 12 -4.82 -1.88 2.92
CA PRO A 12 -5.56 -0.78 3.52
C PRO A 12 -7.01 -0.80 3.04
N ASN A 13 -7.95 -0.43 3.91
CA ASN A 13 -9.37 -0.34 3.55
C ASN A 13 -9.64 0.83 2.58
N ILE A 14 -9.21 0.67 1.33
CA ILE A 14 -9.38 1.61 0.22
C ILE A 14 -10.02 0.91 -0.99
N TYR A 15 -9.91 -0.42 -1.09
CA TYR A 15 -10.31 -1.17 -2.28
C TYR A 15 -11.82 -1.16 -2.48
N ASP A 16 -12.61 -1.30 -1.41
CA ASP A 16 -14.07 -1.31 -1.46
C ASP A 16 -14.64 0.00 -2.02
N GLU A 17 -13.98 1.13 -1.76
CA GLU A 17 -14.41 2.46 -2.20
C GLU A 17 -13.88 2.84 -3.60
N LEU A 18 -12.70 2.35 -3.98
CA LEU A 18 -11.98 2.81 -5.16
C LEU A 18 -12.02 1.83 -6.34
N PHE A 19 -12.37 0.56 -6.13
CA PHE A 19 -12.49 -0.41 -7.21
C PHE A 19 -13.61 -0.01 -8.19
N PRO A 20 -13.41 -0.16 -9.53
CA PRO A 20 -12.27 -0.80 -10.22
C PRO A 20 -11.15 0.16 -10.67
N ASN A 21 -11.05 1.38 -10.13
CA ASN A 21 -10.06 2.36 -10.57
C ASN A 21 -8.65 2.06 -10.02
N ASN A 22 -7.95 1.12 -10.67
CA ASN A 22 -6.63 0.68 -10.23
C ASN A 22 -5.56 1.78 -10.28
N ASP A 23 -5.63 2.73 -11.22
CA ASP A 23 -4.67 3.86 -11.22
C ASP A 23 -4.84 4.74 -9.99
N LEU A 24 -6.08 4.99 -9.57
CA LEU A 24 -6.38 5.72 -8.35
C LEU A 24 -5.94 4.93 -7.12
N ILE A 25 -6.17 3.62 -7.09
CA ILE A 25 -5.70 2.74 -6.00
C ILE A 25 -4.16 2.78 -5.92
N VAL A 26 -3.44 2.64 -7.04
CA VAL A 26 -1.98 2.75 -7.09
C VAL A 26 -1.51 4.08 -6.53
N LYS A 27 -2.15 5.19 -6.91
CA LYS A 27 -1.81 6.53 -6.40
C LYS A 27 -2.07 6.69 -4.89
N CYS A 28 -3.15 6.11 -4.38
CA CYS A 28 -3.43 6.06 -2.94
C CYS A 28 -2.40 5.22 -2.19
N LEU A 29 -2.05 4.04 -2.71
CA LEU A 29 -1.02 3.19 -2.11
C LEU A 29 0.36 3.86 -2.14
N GLU A 30 0.68 4.61 -3.20
CA GLU A 30 1.92 5.39 -3.30
C GLU A 30 2.00 6.44 -2.19
N TYR A 31 0.89 7.12 -1.87
CA TYR A 31 0.83 8.03 -0.74
C TYR A 31 1.11 7.32 0.59
N ILE A 32 0.52 6.15 0.81
CA ILE A 32 0.76 5.35 2.03
C ILE A 32 2.22 4.91 2.08
N ARG A 33 2.78 4.44 0.96
CA ARG A 33 4.18 4.02 0.83
C ARG A 33 5.15 5.16 1.18
N LEU A 34 4.92 6.36 0.66
CA LEU A 34 5.73 7.55 0.96
C LEU A 34 5.63 7.99 2.43
N ASN A 35 4.53 7.65 3.11
CA ASN A 35 4.29 7.97 4.51
C ASN A 35 4.52 6.79 5.46
N VAL A 36 5.10 5.67 5.01
CA VAL A 36 5.16 4.43 5.79
C VAL A 36 5.80 4.62 7.17
N LYS A 37 6.80 5.50 7.30
CA LYS A 37 7.43 5.80 8.61
C LYS A 37 6.44 6.42 9.60
N ASN A 38 5.57 7.30 9.12
CA ASN A 38 4.52 7.91 9.92
C ASN A 38 3.43 6.89 10.25
N VAL A 39 3.05 6.06 9.27
CA VAL A 39 2.08 4.95 9.45
C VAL A 39 2.54 4.03 10.58
N LEU A 40 3.82 3.62 10.55
CA LEU A 40 4.41 2.72 11.53
C LEU A 40 4.87 3.43 12.81
N LYS A 41 4.53 4.71 12.99
CA LYS A 41 4.85 5.53 14.18
C LYS A 41 6.35 5.48 14.55
N ASN A 42 7.23 5.41 13.55
CA ASN A 42 8.69 5.24 13.70
C ASN A 42 9.12 4.02 14.54
N LYS A 43 8.25 3.03 14.76
CA LYS A 43 8.60 1.79 15.46
C LYS A 43 9.69 1.01 14.73
N GLU A 44 9.74 1.16 13.41
CA GLU A 44 10.74 0.51 12.57
C GLU A 44 11.27 1.49 11.52
N ALA A 45 12.44 2.05 11.80
CA ALA A 45 13.03 3.09 10.94
C ALA A 45 13.52 2.56 9.58
N ASN A 46 13.75 1.25 9.50
CA ASN A 46 14.34 0.57 8.35
C ASN A 46 13.30 -0.11 7.44
N THR A 47 12.00 0.02 7.72
CA THR A 47 10.97 -0.59 6.88
C THR A 47 11.06 -0.04 5.46
N LEU A 48 11.10 -0.96 4.49
CA LEU A 48 11.01 -0.62 3.08
C LEU A 48 9.61 -0.95 2.57
N ALA A 49 9.00 -0.02 1.85
CA ALA A 49 7.65 -0.14 1.36
C ALA A 49 7.63 -0.12 -0.18
N TYR A 50 6.83 -1.01 -0.76
CA TYR A 50 6.75 -1.25 -2.19
C TYR A 50 5.30 -1.37 -2.65
N LEU A 51 5.02 -0.89 -3.85
CA LEU A 51 3.81 -1.24 -4.59
C LEU A 51 4.04 -2.58 -5.27
N ILE A 52 3.03 -3.46 -5.28
CA ILE A 52 3.12 -4.80 -5.84
C ILE A 52 1.92 -5.07 -6.73
N SER A 53 2.13 -5.60 -7.94
CA SER A 53 1.07 -6.21 -8.73
C SER A 53 0.84 -7.64 -8.22
N GLY A 54 -0.15 -7.83 -7.37
CA GLY A 54 -0.51 -9.13 -6.80
C GLY A 54 -1.74 -9.76 -7.45
N ASN A 55 -2.12 -10.95 -6.99
CA ASN A 55 -3.33 -11.67 -7.43
C ASN A 55 -4.19 -11.97 -6.22
N ASN A 56 -5.52 -11.81 -6.35
CA ASN A 56 -6.45 -12.25 -5.32
C ASN A 56 -6.68 -13.76 -5.42
N PHE A 57 -7.50 -14.32 -4.52
CA PHE A 57 -7.83 -15.75 -4.51
C PHE A 57 -8.57 -16.22 -5.78
N LEU A 58 -9.16 -15.30 -6.55
CA LEU A 58 -9.78 -15.57 -7.85
C LEU A 58 -8.80 -15.45 -9.03
N GLY A 59 -7.52 -15.18 -8.77
CA GLY A 59 -6.49 -15.02 -9.79
C GLY A 59 -6.53 -13.68 -10.53
N GLN A 60 -7.31 -12.70 -10.04
CA GLN A 60 -7.38 -11.37 -10.65
C GLN A 60 -6.23 -10.51 -10.12
N ASN A 61 -5.53 -9.83 -11.02
CA ASN A 61 -4.44 -8.93 -10.64
C ASN A 61 -5.00 -7.62 -10.05
N TYR A 62 -4.38 -7.15 -8.97
CA TYR A 62 -4.66 -5.85 -8.36
C TYR A 62 -3.41 -5.27 -7.68
N PRO A 63 -3.33 -3.95 -7.51
CA PRO A 63 -2.24 -3.30 -6.80
C PRO A 63 -2.32 -3.57 -5.29
N MET A 64 -1.18 -3.78 -4.65
CA MET A 64 -1.04 -4.04 -3.21
C MET A 64 0.11 -3.20 -2.63
N LEU A 65 0.12 -3.02 -1.31
CA LEU A 65 1.28 -2.51 -0.57
C LEU A 65 2.03 -3.67 0.09
N GLY A 66 3.32 -3.80 -0.19
CA GLY A 66 4.19 -4.76 0.47
C GLY A 66 5.24 -4.07 1.34
N LEU A 67 5.41 -4.55 2.57
CA LEU A 67 6.41 -4.05 3.51
C LEU A 67 7.48 -5.12 3.74
N LYS A 68 8.76 -4.71 3.71
CA LYS A 68 9.86 -5.47 4.31
C LYS A 68 10.07 -4.93 5.72
N SER A 69 9.57 -5.68 6.69
CA SER A 69 9.42 -5.27 8.08
C SER A 69 9.69 -6.45 9.00
N GLU A 70 10.29 -6.20 10.15
CA GLU A 70 10.41 -7.14 11.27
C GLU A 70 9.14 -7.17 12.15
N LEU A 71 8.21 -6.22 11.93
CA LEU A 71 6.93 -6.22 12.63
C LEU A 71 6.05 -7.34 12.10
N ASP A 72 5.25 -7.92 13.00
CA ASP A 72 4.27 -8.91 12.59
C ASP A 72 3.10 -8.27 11.82
N PHE A 73 2.38 -9.11 11.07
CA PHE A 73 1.25 -8.68 10.25
C PHE A 73 0.16 -7.96 11.05
N PHE A 74 -0.19 -8.45 12.25
CA PHE A 74 -1.27 -7.88 13.04
C PHE A 74 -0.90 -6.50 13.56
N GLU A 75 0.35 -6.30 13.96
CA GLU A 75 0.85 -4.99 14.38
C GLU A 75 0.85 -3.98 13.22
N ILE A 76 1.30 -4.39 12.04
CA ILE A 76 1.27 -3.54 10.84
C ILE A 76 -0.17 -3.15 10.49
N ASP A 77 -1.08 -4.12 10.44
CA ASP A 77 -2.49 -3.92 10.10
C ASP A 77 -3.14 -2.90 11.05
N ASP A 78 -2.94 -3.10 12.36
CA ASP A 78 -3.42 -2.20 13.41
C ASP A 78 -2.89 -0.76 13.26
N LEU A 79 -1.62 -0.60 12.88
CA LEU A 79 -0.98 0.70 12.70
C LEU A 79 -1.50 1.40 11.45
N VAL A 80 -1.64 0.66 10.35
CA VAL A 80 -2.21 1.17 9.09
C VAL A 80 -3.64 1.64 9.32
N ASP A 81 -4.46 0.84 9.97
CA ASP A 81 -5.85 1.18 10.27
C ASP A 81 -5.99 2.41 11.17
N LYS A 82 -5.14 2.51 12.21
CA LYS A 82 -5.12 3.68 13.10
C LYS A 82 -4.71 4.93 12.33
N TRP A 83 -3.65 4.85 11.53
CA TRP A 83 -3.19 5.98 10.73
C TRP A 83 -4.23 6.41 9.69
N MET A 84 -4.87 5.46 9.00
CA MET A 84 -5.97 5.72 8.07
C MET A 84 -7.09 6.52 8.75
N LYS A 85 -7.50 6.14 9.96
CA LYS A 85 -8.52 6.89 10.73
C LYS A 85 -8.02 8.29 11.11
N GLU A 86 -6.77 8.42 11.54
CA GLU A 86 -6.16 9.71 11.93
C GLU A 86 -6.16 10.72 10.76
N ILE A 87 -5.96 10.26 9.53
CA ILE A 87 -5.95 11.14 8.34
C ILE A 87 -7.34 11.36 7.71
N GLY A 88 -8.40 10.71 8.23
CA GLY A 88 -9.77 10.83 7.73
C GLY A 88 -10.17 9.80 6.67
N GLY A 89 -9.54 8.63 6.66
CA GLY A 89 -9.87 7.50 5.77
C GLY A 89 -9.51 7.75 4.31
N VAL A 90 -10.25 7.10 3.40
CA VAL A 90 -10.06 7.22 1.93
C VAL A 90 -10.19 8.67 1.48
N GLU A 91 -11.21 9.40 1.94
CA GLU A 91 -11.38 10.83 1.61
C GLU A 91 -10.17 11.68 2.04
N GLY A 92 -9.59 11.36 3.19
CA GLY A 92 -8.37 11.98 3.70
C GLY A 92 -7.19 11.82 2.74
N ILE A 93 -7.00 10.61 2.21
CA ILE A 93 -6.01 10.32 1.16
C ILE A 93 -6.34 11.09 -0.11
N LEU A 94 -7.58 11.02 -0.60
CA LEU A 94 -7.99 11.65 -1.87
C LEU A 94 -7.71 13.17 -1.89
N LYS A 95 -7.82 13.85 -0.74
CA LYS A 95 -7.47 15.27 -0.60
C LYS A 95 -5.97 15.56 -0.70
N LYS A 96 -5.10 14.56 -0.50
CA LYS A 96 -3.64 14.68 -0.43
C LYS A 96 -2.92 14.15 -1.67
N ILE A 97 -3.55 13.28 -2.45
CA ILE A 97 -2.89 12.61 -3.59
C ILE A 97 -2.71 13.47 -4.83
N ASN A 98 -3.33 14.65 -4.94
CA ASN A 98 -3.32 15.43 -6.18
C ASN A 98 -1.89 15.74 -6.67
N ASP A 99 -0.98 16.07 -5.77
CA ASP A 99 0.39 16.49 -6.07
C ASP A 99 1.41 15.32 -6.06
N ILE A 100 0.94 14.09 -5.86
CA ILE A 100 1.83 12.92 -5.80
C ILE A 100 2.09 12.40 -7.20
N ASN A 101 3.38 12.30 -7.54
CA ASN A 101 3.79 11.54 -8.71
C ASN A 101 3.72 10.05 -8.37
N SER A 102 2.93 9.29 -9.12
CA SER A 102 2.76 7.86 -8.96
C SER A 102 2.86 7.21 -10.34
N ILE A 103 3.40 6.00 -10.37
CA ILE A 103 3.27 5.14 -11.54
C ILE A 103 1.80 4.79 -11.77
N THR A 104 1.49 4.38 -13.00
CA THR A 104 0.20 3.83 -13.41
C THR A 104 0.09 2.35 -13.06
N TRP A 105 -1.14 1.82 -13.10
CA TRP A 105 -1.39 0.40 -12.95
C TRP A 105 -0.75 -0.44 -14.06
N ASP A 106 -0.70 0.07 -15.29
CA ASP A 106 -0.04 -0.61 -16.40
C ASP A 106 1.46 -0.75 -16.16
N GLU A 107 2.13 0.32 -15.74
CA GLU A 107 3.55 0.28 -15.35
C GLU A 107 3.79 -0.68 -14.17
N LEU A 108 2.92 -0.67 -13.15
CA LEU A 108 3.06 -1.59 -12.02
C LEU A 108 2.89 -3.06 -12.42
N LYS A 109 1.99 -3.37 -13.36
CA LYS A 109 1.84 -4.73 -13.91
C LYS A 109 3.09 -5.19 -14.66
N GLU A 110 3.79 -4.29 -15.34
CA GLU A 110 5.04 -4.58 -16.02
C GLU A 110 6.17 -4.82 -15.01
N PHE A 111 6.33 -3.91 -14.05
CA PHE A 111 7.42 -3.97 -13.06
C PHE A 111 7.25 -5.07 -12.03
N LYS A 112 6.00 -5.48 -11.76
CA LYS A 112 5.57 -6.37 -10.65
C LYS A 112 5.78 -5.80 -9.25
N VAL A 113 6.87 -5.06 -9.02
CA VAL A 113 7.24 -4.42 -7.77
C VAL A 113 7.82 -3.03 -8.06
N TYR A 114 7.42 -2.01 -7.29
CA TYR A 114 7.92 -0.65 -7.40
C TYR A 114 8.22 -0.03 -6.01
N PRO A 115 9.34 0.69 -5.83
CA PRO A 115 10.44 0.85 -6.77
C PRO A 115 11.12 -0.50 -7.10
N GLN A 116 11.75 -0.60 -8.27
CA GLN A 116 12.47 -1.81 -8.69
C GLN A 116 13.65 -2.08 -7.75
N ILE A 117 13.95 -3.37 -7.50
CA ILE A 117 15.00 -3.86 -6.59
C ILE A 117 16.14 -4.48 -7.40
#